data_AF-A0A380BJH7-F1
#
_entry.id   AF-A0A380BJH7-F1
#
_cell.length_a   1.000
_cell.length_b   1.000
_cell.length_c   1.000
_cell.angle_alpha   90.00
_cell.angle_beta   90.00
_cell.angle_gamma   90.00
#
_symmetry.space_group_name_H-M   'P 1'
#
loop_
_entity.id
_entity.type
_entity.pdbx_description
1 polymer ?
#
loop_
_entity_poly.entity_id
_entity_poly.type
_entity_poly.pdbx_seq_one_letter_code
_entity_poly.pdbx_strand_id
1 'polypeptide(L)'
;MVLWRSWSSEGLLTKESNWIEGIETGAFVQYDSHGKQEKKGELKNGKLHGAIQLFSGSDSTSVQYYNEGKSISEEEYINSNLFRKSGSYLGNTFQKLFNKNKESKQK
;
A
#
# COMPACT_ATOMS: atom_id res chain seq x y z
N MET A 1 -9.45 19.15 -3.15
CA MET A 1 -8.74 18.01 -3.76
C MET A 1 -9.24 17.85 -5.18
N VAL A 2 -8.36 17.71 -6.16
CA VAL A 2 -8.71 17.56 -7.57
C VAL A 2 -7.99 16.34 -8.14
N LEU A 3 -8.72 15.51 -8.88
CA LEU A 3 -8.16 14.35 -9.57
C LEU A 3 -7.55 14.79 -10.91
N TRP A 4 -6.26 14.53 -11.08
CA TRP A 4 -5.55 14.73 -12.32
C TRP A 4 -5.22 13.40 -12.97
N ARG A 5 -5.11 13.44 -14.30
CA ARG A 5 -4.72 12.32 -15.12
C ARG A 5 -3.56 12.74 -16.00
N SER A 6 -2.61 11.84 -16.18
CA SER A 6 -1.44 12.03 -17.03
C SER A 6 -1.45 10.96 -18.12
N TRP A 7 -1.03 11.34 -19.32
CA TRP A 7 -0.97 10.46 -20.47
C TRP A 7 0.45 10.45 -21.07
N SER A 8 0.82 9.37 -21.75
CA SER A 8 2.05 9.27 -22.53
C SER A 8 1.96 10.07 -23.83
N SER A 9 3.06 10.19 -24.57
CA SER A 9 3.10 10.79 -25.92
C SER A 9 2.16 10.10 -26.91
N GLU A 10 1.91 8.81 -26.70
CA GLU A 10 1.02 7.97 -27.50
C GLU A 10 -0.45 8.05 -27.03
N GLY A 11 -0.75 8.85 -26.00
CA GLY A 11 -2.09 9.04 -25.47
C GLY A 11 -2.55 7.96 -24.48
N LEU A 12 -1.66 7.09 -24.02
CA LEU A 12 -1.98 6.05 -23.03
C LEU A 12 -2.02 6.65 -21.62
N LEU A 13 -3.01 6.30 -20.81
CA LEU A 13 -3.10 6.74 -19.43
C LEU A 13 -1.93 6.18 -18.61
N THR A 14 -1.12 7.04 -17.99
CA THR A 14 0.06 6.65 -17.22
C THR A 14 -0.13 6.84 -15.72
N LYS A 15 -0.92 7.83 -15.29
CA LYS A 15 -1.13 8.11 -13.87
C LYS A 15 -2.46 8.79 -13.62
N GLU A 16 -3.09 8.44 -12.50
CA GLU A 16 -4.19 9.17 -11.89
C GLU A 16 -3.80 9.52 -10.46
N SER A 17 -3.97 10.78 -10.03
CA SER A 17 -3.60 11.20 -8.69
C SER A 17 -4.35 12.42 -8.19
N ASN A 18 -4.43 12.53 -6.87
CA ASN A 18 -5.06 13.66 -6.21
C ASN A 18 -4.08 14.81 -5.95
N TRP A 19 -4.57 16.04 -6.09
CA TRP A 19 -3.82 17.27 -5.89
C TRP A 19 -4.56 18.24 -4.97
N ILE A 20 -3.81 18.94 -4.13
CA ILE A 20 -4.27 20.03 -3.27
C ILE A 20 -3.26 21.17 -3.41
N GLU A 21 -3.71 22.35 -3.82
CA GLU A 21 -2.87 23.57 -3.91
C GLU A 21 -1.57 23.37 -4.71
N GLY A 22 -1.65 22.63 -5.81
CA GLY A 22 -0.48 22.34 -6.66
C GLY A 22 0.48 21.29 -6.12
N ILE A 23 0.12 20.64 -5.00
CA ILE A 23 0.90 19.55 -4.40
C ILE A 23 0.14 18.23 -4.57
N GLU A 24 0.82 17.24 -5.15
CA GLU A 24 0.30 15.89 -5.29
C GLU A 24 0.19 15.21 -3.92
N THR A 25 -1.03 14.89 -3.49
CA THR A 25 -1.34 14.36 -2.16
C THR A 25 -2.64 13.57 -2.23
N GLY A 26 -2.65 12.42 -1.58
CA GLY A 26 -3.77 11.47 -1.54
C GLY A 26 -3.53 10.27 -2.43
N ALA A 27 -4.62 9.56 -2.73
CA ALA A 27 -4.57 8.34 -3.52
C ALA A 27 -3.99 8.59 -4.93
N PHE A 28 -3.21 7.63 -5.41
CA PHE A 28 -2.74 7.57 -6.79
C PHE A 28 -2.79 6.15 -7.35
N VAL A 29 -2.85 6.07 -8.67
CA VAL A 29 -2.70 4.86 -9.47
C VAL A 29 -1.73 5.18 -10.61
N GLN A 30 -0.78 4.29 -10.86
CA GLN A 30 0.12 4.35 -12.00
C GLN A 30 -0.05 3.10 -12.86
N TYR A 31 0.04 3.29 -14.17
CA TYR A 31 -0.20 2.29 -15.20
C TYR A 31 1.09 2.02 -15.99
N ASP A 32 1.25 0.78 -16.44
CA ASP A 32 2.34 0.37 -17.32
C ASP A 32 2.12 0.82 -18.78
N SER A 33 3.07 0.52 -19.66
CA SER A 33 2.99 0.84 -21.09
C SER A 33 1.84 0.15 -21.83
N HIS A 34 1.17 -0.81 -21.21
CA HIS A 34 0.03 -1.54 -21.77
C HIS A 34 -1.30 -1.10 -21.11
N GLY A 35 -1.28 -0.08 -20.24
CA GLY A 35 -2.45 0.43 -19.52
C GLY A 35 -2.89 -0.45 -18.35
N LYS A 36 -2.09 -1.42 -17.91
CA LYS A 36 -2.39 -2.22 -16.71
C LYS A 36 -1.88 -1.50 -15.47
N GLN A 37 -2.58 -1.65 -14.35
CA GLN A 37 -2.12 -1.07 -13.08
C GLN A 37 -0.76 -1.65 -12.72
N GLU A 38 0.23 -0.78 -12.56
CA GLU A 38 1.60 -1.14 -12.15
C GLU A 38 1.75 -0.96 -10.64
N LYS A 39 1.19 0.13 -10.10
CA LYS A 39 1.20 0.40 -8.65
C LYS A 39 0.09 1.36 -8.25
N LYS A 40 -0.33 1.27 -6.99
CA LYS A 40 -1.26 2.22 -6.36
C LYS A 40 -0.98 2.39 -4.88
N GLY A 41 -1.41 3.51 -4.33
CA GLY A 41 -1.24 3.81 -2.90
C GLY A 41 -1.50 5.28 -2.62
N GLU A 42 -0.77 5.82 -1.65
CA GLU A 42 -0.94 7.20 -1.19
C GLU A 42 0.34 8.03 -1.41
N LEU A 43 0.14 9.30 -1.74
CA LEU A 43 1.17 10.33 -1.78
C LEU A 43 0.92 11.32 -0.66
N LYS A 44 2.00 11.79 -0.03
CA LYS A 44 1.98 12.89 0.94
C LYS A 44 3.05 13.88 0.55
N ASN A 45 2.64 15.10 0.22
CA ASN A 45 3.53 16.18 -0.21
C ASN A 45 4.45 15.77 -1.38
N GLY A 46 3.87 15.11 -2.38
CA GLY A 46 4.58 14.60 -3.57
C GLY A 46 5.44 13.36 -3.34
N LYS A 47 5.39 12.72 -2.16
CA LYS A 47 6.23 11.56 -1.83
C LYS A 47 5.38 10.35 -1.46
N LEU A 48 5.86 9.15 -1.80
CA LEU A 48 5.18 7.90 -1.42
C LEU A 48 5.01 7.83 0.10
N HIS A 49 3.82 7.42 0.55
CA HIS A 49 3.50 7.34 1.96
C HIS A 49 2.55 6.17 2.23
N GLY A 50 2.78 5.45 3.32
CA GLY A 50 1.99 4.29 3.71
C GLY A 50 2.29 3.04 2.87
N ALA A 51 1.28 2.18 2.73
CA ALA A 51 1.38 0.93 1.98
C ALA A 51 1.15 1.19 0.48
N ILE A 52 2.11 0.79 -0.34
CA ILE A 52 2.06 0.86 -1.80
C ILE A 52 1.92 -0.54 -2.33
N GLN A 53 0.85 -0.79 -3.07
CA GLN A 53 0.61 -2.05 -3.74
C GLN A 53 1.28 -2.02 -5.11
N LEU A 54 2.13 -3.01 -5.39
CA LEU A 54 2.79 -3.20 -6.68
C LEU A 54 2.20 -4.44 -7.35
N PHE A 55 1.89 -4.32 -8.63
CA PHE A 55 1.35 -5.40 -9.45
C PHE A 55 2.45 -5.87 -10.41
N SER A 56 2.77 -7.15 -10.38
CA SER A 56 3.78 -7.78 -11.24
C SER A 56 3.11 -8.89 -12.05
N GLY A 57 2.84 -8.63 -13.34
CA GLY A 57 2.13 -9.60 -14.18
C GLY A 57 0.65 -9.77 -13.80
N SER A 58 0.06 -10.92 -14.15
CA SER A 58 -1.38 -11.17 -13.98
C SER A 58 -1.81 -11.37 -12.53
N ASP A 59 -0.99 -12.07 -11.72
CA ASP A 59 -1.42 -12.59 -10.42
C ASP A 59 -0.45 -12.33 -9.27
N SER A 60 0.69 -11.67 -9.53
CA SER A 60 1.63 -11.34 -8.47
C SER A 60 1.38 -9.92 -7.96
N THR A 61 1.23 -9.80 -6.66
CA THR A 61 1.11 -8.53 -5.94
C THR A 61 2.09 -8.54 -4.80
N SER A 62 2.79 -7.41 -4.60
CA SER A 62 3.57 -7.17 -3.38
C SER A 62 3.15 -5.84 -2.76
N VAL A 63 3.46 -5.67 -1.48
CA VAL A 63 3.28 -4.41 -0.76
C VAL A 63 4.63 -3.92 -0.30
N GLN A 64 4.92 -2.64 -0.54
CA GLN A 64 6.07 -1.94 0.00
C GLN A 64 5.59 -0.79 0.86
N TYR A 65 6.35 -0.47 1.91
CA TYR A 65 5.95 0.54 2.89
C TYR A 65 6.87 1.75 2.79
N TYR A 66 6.27 2.95 2.83
CA TYR A 66 7.00 4.20 2.71
C TYR A 66 6.59 5.20 3.79
N ASN A 67 7.55 6.01 4.22
CA ASN A 67 7.31 7.20 5.04
C ASN A 67 7.97 8.42 4.38
N GLU A 68 7.16 9.25 3.72
CA GLU A 68 7.60 10.48 3.06
C GLU A 68 8.74 10.21 2.06
N GLY A 69 8.53 9.19 1.23
CA GLY A 69 9.44 8.75 0.16
C GLY A 69 10.55 7.80 0.60
N LYS A 70 10.73 7.57 1.90
CA LYS A 70 11.71 6.59 2.41
C LYS A 70 11.07 5.22 2.53
N SER A 71 11.72 4.19 1.98
CA SER A 71 11.30 2.80 2.21
C SER A 71 11.51 2.45 3.69
N ILE A 72 10.49 1.85 4.30
CA ILE A 72 10.48 1.43 5.70
C ILE A 72 10.03 -0.04 5.78
N SER A 73 10.27 -0.67 6.92
CA SER A 73 9.80 -2.04 7.14
C SER A 73 8.30 -2.08 7.43
N GLU A 74 7.69 -3.25 7.27
CA GLU A 74 6.30 -3.49 7.66
C GLU A 74 6.10 -3.24 9.16
N GLU A 75 7.05 -3.65 9.99
CA GLU A 75 7.01 -3.43 11.44
C GLU A 75 7.02 -1.95 11.78
N GLU A 76 7.85 -1.14 11.12
CA GLU A 76 7.85 0.31 11.31
C GLU A 76 6.50 0.91 10.91
N TYR A 77 5.95 0.50 9.77
CA TYR A 77 4.63 0.95 9.30
C TYR A 77 3.51 0.58 10.28
N ILE A 78 3.50 -0.64 10.82
CA ILE A 78 2.54 -1.10 11.81
C ILE A 78 2.70 -0.31 13.11
N ASN A 79 3.94 -0.12 13.60
CA ASN A 79 4.20 0.56 14.86
C ASN A 79 3.95 2.07 14.80
N SER A 80 3.96 2.67 13.60
CA SER A 80 3.65 4.09 13.40
C SER A 80 2.19 4.47 13.68
N ASN A 81 1.29 3.49 13.80
CA ASN A 81 -0.15 3.74 13.99
C ASN A 81 -0.77 2.81 15.04
N LEU A 82 -1.41 3.40 16.06
CA LEU A 82 -1.99 2.65 17.19
C LEU A 82 -2.99 1.58 16.74
N PHE A 83 -3.83 1.86 15.74
CA PHE A 83 -4.82 0.89 15.26
C PHE A 83 -4.16 -0.29 14.56
N ARG A 84 -3.16 -0.04 13.71
CA ARG A 84 -2.38 -1.10 13.04
C ARG A 84 -1.65 -1.96 14.07
N LYS A 85 -1.00 -1.34 15.06
CA LYS A 85 -0.29 -2.03 16.14
C LYS A 85 -1.23 -2.90 16.99
N SER A 86 -2.35 -2.34 17.45
CA SER A 86 -3.35 -3.08 18.22
C SER A 86 -3.96 -4.23 17.40
N GLY A 87 -4.23 -4.01 16.11
CA GLY A 87 -4.71 -5.05 15.19
C GLY A 87 -3.71 -6.20 15.04
N SER A 88 -2.43 -5.89 14.79
CA SER A 88 -1.36 -6.89 14.71
C SER A 88 -1.22 -7.67 16.02
N TYR A 89 -1.27 -7.00 17.18
CA TYR A 89 -1.21 -7.65 18.48
C TYR A 89 -2.37 -8.62 18.73
N LEU A 90 -3.61 -8.19 18.45
CA LEU A 90 -4.80 -9.02 18.62
C LEU A 90 -4.75 -10.23 17.67
N GLY A 91 -4.41 -10.02 16.40
CA GLY A 91 -4.28 -11.09 15.42
C GLY A 91 -3.27 -12.17 15.86
N ASN A 92 -2.09 -11.73 16.30
CA ASN A 92 -1.06 -12.63 16.83
C ASN A 92 -1.51 -13.38 18.09
N THR A 93 -2.24 -12.70 18.97
CA THR A 93 -2.78 -13.30 20.19
C THR A 93 -3.81 -14.38 19.86
N PHE A 94 -4.75 -14.09 18.96
CA PHE A 94 -5.73 -15.08 18.50
C PHE A 94 -5.05 -16.27 17.81
N GLN A 95 -4.10 -16.03 16.91
CA GLN A 95 -3.41 -17.11 16.20
C GLN A 95 -2.69 -18.06 17.17
N LYS A 96 -2.04 -17.53 18.21
CA LYS A 96 -1.43 -18.34 19.28
C LYS A 96 -2.46 -19.18 20.04
N LEU A 97 -3.60 -18.59 20.41
CA LEU A 97 -4.67 -19.30 21.11
C LEU A 97 -5.26 -20.45 20.27
N PHE A 98 -5.53 -20.21 18.99
CA PHE A 98 -6.10 -21.23 18.10
C PHE A 98 -5.11 -22.33 17.72
N ASN A 99 -3.83 -21.99 17.53
CA ASN A 99 -2.81 -23.00 17.24
C ASN A 99 -2.55 -23.91 18.45
N LYS A 100 -2.52 -23.36 19.67
CA LYS A 100 -2.37 -24.13 20.91
C LYS A 100 -3.50 -25.15 21.12
N ASN A 101 -4.73 -24.78 20.77
CA ASN A 101 -5.89 -25.66 20.89
C ASN A 101 -5.93 -26.79 19.85
N LYS A 102 -5.17 -26.68 18.75
CA LYS A 102 -5.01 -27.78 17.77
C LYS A 102 -4.03 -28.84 18.28
N GLU A 103 -2.95 -28.43 18.95
CA GLU A 103 -1.97 -29.35 19.53
C GLU A 103 -2.53 -30.13 20.73
N SER A 104 -3.42 -29.51 21.52
CA SER A 104 -4.05 -30.17 22.68
C SER A 104 -5.14 -31.18 22.34
N LYS A 105 -5.63 -31.23 21.09
CA LYS A 105 -6.68 -32.15 20.63
C LYS A 105 -6.15 -33.37 19.86
N GLN A 106 -4.83 -33.47 19.69
CA GLN A 106 -4.15 -34.61 19.05
C GLN A 106 -3.53 -35.59 20.07
N LYS A 107 -3.84 -35.44 21.34
CA LYS A 107 -3.56 -36.40 22.43
C LYS A 107 -4.88 -36.90 23.00
#